data_AF-A0A847FAP9-F1
#
_entry.id   AF-A0A847FAP9-F1
#
_cell.length_a   1.000
_cell.length_b   1.000
_cell.length_c   1.000
_cell.angle_alpha   90.00
_cell.angle_beta   90.00
_cell.angle_gamma   90.00
#
_symmetry.space_group_name_H-M   'P 1'
#
loop_
_entity.id
_entity.type
_entity.pdbx_description
1 polymer ?
#
loop_
_entity_poly.entity_id
_entity_poly.type
_entity_poly.pdbx_seq_one_letter_code
_entity_poly.pdbx_strand_id
1 'polypeptide(L)' 'MEHLWSPWRIEYIRLAKSGEEQGCILCDKPNEQDDTENLILARGDYNFVIMNR' A
#
# COMPACT_ATOMS: atom_id res chain seq x y z
N MET A 1 -5.20 -26.73 5.25
CA MET A 1 -4.73 -25.36 4.94
C MET A 1 -4.83 -24.54 6.20
N GLU A 2 -3.77 -23.85 6.58
CA GLU A 2 -3.84 -22.87 7.66
C GLU A 2 -4.52 -21.60 7.13
N HIS A 3 -5.62 -21.20 7.77
CA HIS A 3 -6.33 -19.98 7.40
C HIS A 3 -5.70 -18.79 8.11
N LEU A 4 -5.01 -17.93 7.37
CA LEU A 4 -4.51 -16.66 7.88
C LEU A 4 -5.56 -15.57 7.68
N TRP A 5 -6.24 -15.20 8.75
CA TRP A 5 -7.27 -14.16 8.75
C TRP A 5 -6.62 -12.77 8.88
N SER A 6 -7.05 -11.83 8.05
CA SER A 6 -6.64 -10.41 8.14
C SER A 6 -7.89 -9.53 8.09
N PRO A 7 -8.61 -9.36 9.21
CA PRO A 7 -9.90 -8.65 9.24
C PRO A 7 -9.84 -7.24 8.63
N TRP A 8 -8.75 -6.51 8.84
CA TRP A 8 -8.53 -5.17 8.28
C TRP A 8 -8.55 -5.12 6.75
N ARG A 9 -8.19 -6.21 6.07
CA ARG A 9 -8.16 -6.28 4.59
C ARG A 9 -9.54 -6.12 3.97
N ILE A 10 -10.63 -6.38 4.70
CA ILE A 10 -11.98 -6.26 4.16
C ILE A 10 -12.36 -4.83 3.82
N GLU A 11 -11.85 -3.85 4.58
CA GLU A 11 -12.10 -2.43 4.36
C GLU A 11 -11.41 -1.97 3.08
N TYR A 12 -10.13 -2.35 2.92
CA TYR A 12 -9.37 -2.11 1.70
C TYR A 12 -10.08 -2.67 0.45
N ILE A 13 -10.54 -3.92 0.51
CA ILE A 13 -11.26 -4.55 -0.61
C ILE A 13 -12.57 -3.82 -0.93
N ARG A 14 -13.28 -3.31 0.09
CA ARG A 14 -14.52 -2.56 -0.12
C ARG A 14 -14.25 -1.21 -0.80
N LEU A 15 -13.20 -0.50 -0.39
CA LEU A 15 -12.80 0.77 -0.99
C LEU A 15 -12.43 0.59 -2.47
N ALA A 16 -11.61 -0.42 -2.77
CA ALA A 16 -11.26 -0.76 -4.16
C ALA A 16 -12.50 -1.13 -5.01
N LYS A 17 -13.52 -1.74 -4.41
CA LYS A 17 -14.78 -2.09 -5.09
C LYS A 17 -15.74 -0.92 -5.26
N SER A 18 -15.75 0.07 -4.36
CA SER A 18 -16.66 1.21 -4.46
C SER A 18 -16.26 2.18 -5.57
N GLY A 19 -15.03 2.08 -6.08
CA GLY A 19 -14.49 3.03 -7.07
C GLY A 19 -14.20 4.41 -6.46
N GLU A 20 -14.22 4.50 -5.13
CA GLU A 20 -13.92 5.72 -4.37
C GLU A 20 -12.43 5.81 -3.99
N GLU A 21 -11.59 4.88 -4.47
CA GLU A 21 -10.14 4.97 -4.31
C GLU A 21 -9.62 6.26 -4.98
N GLN A 22 -9.24 7.22 -4.14
CA GLN A 22 -8.58 8.44 -4.56
C GLN A 22 -7.09 8.18 -4.65
N GLY A 23 -6.63 7.80 -5.84
CA GLY A 23 -5.20 7.68 -6.15
C GLY A 23 -4.66 6.25 -6.16
N CYS A 24 -3.35 6.15 -6.25
CA CYS A 24 -2.60 4.91 -6.37
C CYS A 24 -1.51 4.92 -5.30
N ILE A 25 -1.66 4.13 -4.23
CA ILE A 25 -0.67 4.07 -3.14
C ILE A 25 0.75 3.77 -3.64
N LEU A 26 0.88 2.94 -4.69
CA LEU A 26 2.18 2.58 -5.28
C LEU A 26 2.75 3.67 -6.21
N CYS A 27 1.97 4.71 -6.50
CA CYS A 27 2.35 5.83 -7.34
C CYS A 27 2.56 7.09 -6.49
N ASP A 28 1.62 7.38 -5.61
CA ASP A 28 1.57 8.60 -4.81
C ASP A 28 2.62 8.57 -3.70
N LYS A 29 2.71 7.45 -2.97
CA LYS A 29 3.64 7.32 -1.83
C LYS A 29 5.11 7.49 -2.22
N PRO A 30 5.62 6.85 -3.29
CA PRO A 30 6.98 7.10 -3.74
C PRO A 30 7.25 8.55 -4.17
N ASN A 31 6.22 9.31 -4.55
CA ASN A 31 6.34 10.70 -5.02
C ASN A 31 6.32 11.74 -3.89
N GLU A 32 5.83 11.39 -2.70
CA GLU A 32 5.75 12.28 -1.53
C GLU A 32 7.14 12.57 -0.88
N GLN A 33 8.21 11.90 -1.33
CA GLN A 33 9.60 12.05 -0.85
C GLN A 33 9.80 11.96 0.68
N ASP A 34 8.89 11.29 1.39
CA ASP A 34 9.02 10.97 2.81
C ASP A 34 8.96 9.45 3.00
N ASP A 35 10.12 8.81 2.93
CA ASP A 35 10.22 7.34 2.95
C ASP A 35 9.81 6.75 4.30
N THR A 36 10.02 7.48 5.40
CA THR A 36 9.74 6.97 6.75
C THR A 36 8.24 6.94 7.00
N GLU A 37 7.54 8.05 6.74
CA GLU A 37 6.10 8.11 6.90
C GLU A 37 5.37 7.20 5.90
N ASN A 38 5.93 7.01 4.72
CA ASN A 38 5.37 6.15 3.68
C ASN A 38 5.79 4.68 3.78
N LEU A 39 6.56 4.32 4.82
CA LEU A 39 7.03 2.96 5.08
C LEU A 39 7.84 2.36 3.92
N ILE A 40 8.55 3.20 3.17
CA ILE A 40 9.46 2.78 2.10
C ILE A 40 10.79 2.42 2.75
N LEU A 41 11.16 1.14 2.65
CA LEU A 41 12.38 0.60 3.25
C LEU A 41 13.59 0.76 2.35
N ALA A 42 13.39 0.68 1.03
CA ALA A 42 14.46 0.75 0.04
C ALA A 42 13.94 1.22 -1.31
N ARG A 43 14.80 1.92 -2.06
CA ARG A 43 14.57 2.35 -3.45
C ARG A 43 15.69 1.81 -4.35
N GLY A 44 15.30 1.28 -5.50
CA GLY A 44 16.19 0.91 -6.60
C GLY A 44 15.85 1.71 -7.85
N ASP A 45 16.61 1.52 -8.93
CA ASP A 45 16.47 2.33 -10.15
C ASP A 45 15.08 2.24 -10.81
N TYR A 46 14.41 1.08 -10.65
CA TYR A 46 13.11 0.79 -11.26
C TYR A 46 12.10 0.17 -10.29
N ASN A 47 12.40 0.15 -8.99
CA ASN A 47 11.53 -0.46 -7.98
C ASN A 47 11.75 0.15 -6.60
N PHE A 48 10.89 -0.23 -5.66
CA PHE A 48 11.02 0.11 -4.25
C PHE A 48 10.38 -0.99 -3.39
N VAL A 49 10.75 -1.04 -2.12
CA VAL A 49 10.17 -1.94 -1.11
C VAL A 49 9.36 -1.10 -0.13
N ILE A 50 8.08 -1.41 0.02
CA ILE A 50 7.16 -0.74 0.94
C ILE A 50 6.55 -1.75 1.90
N MET A 51 6.45 -1.40 3.18
CA MET A 51 5.76 -2.24 4.16
C MET A 51 4.25 -2.16 3.98
N ASN A 52 3.58 -3.30 4.14
CA ASN A 52 2.12 -3.32 4.18
C ASN A 52 1.64 -2.77 5.53
N ARG A 53 0.59 -1.96 5.50
CA ARG A 53 -0.04 -1.39 6.70
C ARG A 53 -1.17 -2.26 7.22
#